data_AF-A0A1C0BTU9-F1
#
_entry.id   AF-A0A1C0BTU9-F1
#
_cell.length_a   1.000
_cell.length_b   1.000
_cell.length_c   1.000
_cell.angle_alpha   90.00
_cell.angle_beta   90.00
_cell.angle_gamma   90.00
#
_symmetry.space_group_name_H-M   'P 1'
#
loop_
_entity.id
_entity.type
_entity.pdbx_description
1 polymer ?
#
loop_
_entity_poly.entity_id
_entity_poly.type
_entity_poly.pdbx_seq_one_letter_code
_entity_poly.pdbx_strand_id
1 'polypeptide(L)'
;MAGSLSRTYSGQFVNDWSKTAKYGNATLEYGFNTFLIKEDTCYANHSGANHYAKIRNGNGVHVGPSKPAGTWSNQEVTHSGSYVTYSCEY
;
A
#
# COMPACT_ATOMS: atom_id res chain seq x y z
N MET A 1 13.80 -14.78 -1.42
CA MET A 1 13.18 -14.82 -0.08
C MET A 1 11.83 -14.15 -0.26
N ALA A 2 10.73 -14.83 0.03
CA ALA A 2 9.41 -14.21 -0.02
C ALA A 2 9.10 -13.62 1.36
N GLY A 3 8.81 -12.32 1.41
CA GLY A 3 8.50 -11.55 2.62
C GLY A 3 7.53 -10.42 2.32
N SER A 4 7.02 -9.80 3.38
CA SER A 4 6.11 -8.66 3.24
C SER A 4 6.26 -7.69 4.40
N LEU A 5 6.27 -6.39 4.09
CA LEU A 5 5.99 -5.33 5.07
C LEU A 5 4.53 -4.95 4.92
N SER A 6 3.72 -5.19 5.96
CA SER A 6 2.28 -4.94 5.93
C SER A 6 1.79 -4.07 7.09
N ARG A 7 0.81 -3.22 6.81
CA ARG A 7 0.11 -2.39 7.78
C ARG A 7 -1.38 -2.41 7.52
N THR A 8 -2.15 -2.57 8.59
CA THR A 8 -3.62 -2.47 8.55
C THR A 8 -4.03 -1.18 9.23
N TYR A 9 -4.90 -0.42 8.59
CA TYR A 9 -5.62 0.68 9.20
C TYR A 9 -7.09 0.29 9.36
N SER A 10 -7.64 0.62 10.53
CA SER A 10 -9.05 0.45 10.86
C SER A 10 -9.59 1.80 11.33
N GLY A 11 -10.62 2.32 10.66
CA GLY A 11 -11.15 3.64 10.98
C GLY A 11 -12.23 4.11 10.02
N GLN A 12 -12.55 5.40 10.09
CA GLN A 12 -13.68 5.98 9.37
C GLN A 12 -13.35 6.55 7.99
N PHE A 13 -12.08 6.63 7.59
CA PHE A 13 -11.64 7.11 6.26
C PHE A 13 -12.38 8.40 5.82
N VAL A 14 -12.30 9.43 6.68
CA VAL A 14 -13.04 10.69 6.48
C VAL A 14 -12.14 11.78 5.89
N ASN A 15 -10.91 11.89 6.39
CA ASN A 15 -9.96 12.92 6.01
C ASN A 15 -8.73 12.28 5.38
N ASP A 16 -8.04 13.06 4.54
CA ASP A 16 -6.78 12.66 3.94
C ASP A 16 -5.75 12.32 5.00
N TRP A 17 -5.01 11.23 4.78
CA TRP A 17 -3.85 10.90 5.57
C TRP A 17 -2.86 10.06 4.77
N SER A 18 -1.59 10.18 5.14
CA SER A 18 -0.50 9.35 4.63
C SER A 18 0.40 8.94 5.79
N LYS A 19 0.90 7.70 5.74
CA LYS A 19 1.77 7.10 6.74
C LYS A 19 2.90 6.39 6.02
N THR A 20 4.05 6.32 6.70
CA THR A 20 5.20 5.55 6.22
C THR A 20 5.54 4.45 7.22
N ALA A 21 5.77 3.25 6.72
CA ALA A 21 6.36 2.14 7.47
C ALA A 21 7.65 1.68 6.79
N LYS A 22 8.63 1.27 7.60
CA LYS A 22 9.91 0.74 7.13
C LYS A 22 10.25 -0.51 7.93
N TYR A 23 10.81 -1.51 7.25
CA TYR A 23 11.33 -2.72 7.89
C TYR A 23 12.41 -3.34 7.01
N GLY A 24 13.64 -3.42 7.53
CA GLY A 24 14.79 -3.83 6.74
C GLY A 24 14.94 -2.96 5.48
N ASN A 25 14.94 -3.62 4.32
CA ASN A 25 15.07 -3.00 3.00
C ASN A 25 13.73 -2.53 2.40
N ALA A 26 12.61 -2.77 3.08
CA ALA A 26 11.27 -2.40 2.61
C ALA A 26 10.84 -1.03 3.15
N THR A 27 10.28 -0.20 2.27
CA THR A 27 9.53 1.01 2.61
C THR A 27 8.12 0.89 2.04
N LEU A 28 7.13 1.29 2.84
CA LEU A 28 5.73 1.33 2.48
C LEU A 28 5.18 2.70 2.83
N GLU A 29 4.72 3.46 1.85
CA GLU A 29 3.92 4.66 2.04
C GLU A 29 2.47 4.31 1.70
N TYR A 30 1.56 4.59 2.62
CA TYR A 30 0.17 4.18 2.48
C TYR A 30 -0.76 5.21 3.09
N GLY A 31 -1.95 5.32 2.53
CA GLY A 31 -2.80 6.45 2.82
C GLY A 31 -4.23 6.30 2.36
N PHE A 32 -4.96 7.36 2.63
CA PHE A 32 -6.29 7.61 2.12
C PHE A 32 -6.35 9.04 1.58
N ASN A 33 -6.90 9.22 0.39
CA ASN A 33 -7.02 10.51 -0.30
C ASN A 33 -8.48 10.76 -0.71
N THR A 34 -9.05 11.91 -0.36
CA THR A 34 -10.45 12.28 -0.65
C THR A 34 -10.62 13.12 -1.92
N PHE A 35 -9.54 13.48 -2.61
CA PHE A 35 -9.57 14.49 -3.68
C PHE A 35 -10.51 14.17 -4.85
N LEU A 36 -10.57 12.91 -5.33
CA LEU A 36 -11.43 12.53 -6.46
C LEU A 36 -12.53 11.55 -6.07
N ILE A 37 -12.15 10.33 -5.66
CA ILE A 37 -13.12 9.23 -5.47
C ILE A 37 -12.98 8.53 -4.12
N LYS A 38 -12.29 9.14 -3.15
CA LYS A 38 -11.90 8.48 -1.89
C LYS A 38 -11.07 7.23 -2.17
N GLU A 39 -9.75 7.39 -2.20
CA GLU A 39 -8.82 6.37 -2.68
C GLU A 39 -7.95 5.84 -1.54
N ASP A 40 -7.81 4.53 -1.48
CA ASP A 40 -6.74 3.88 -0.75
C ASP A 40 -5.46 3.97 -1.59
N THR A 41 -4.37 4.50 -1.03
CA THR A 41 -3.09 4.66 -1.73
C THR A 41 -2.02 3.78 -1.11
N CYS A 42 -1.18 3.17 -1.94
CA CYS A 42 -0.10 2.30 -1.53
C CYS A 42 1.09 2.42 -2.47
N TYR A 43 2.21 2.82 -1.92
CA TYR A 43 3.51 2.93 -2.58
C TYR A 43 4.48 2.02 -1.86
N ALA A 44 5.04 1.06 -2.58
CA ALA A 44 5.96 0.06 -2.08
C ALA A 44 7.34 0.24 -2.72
N ASN A 45 8.38 0.20 -1.90
CA ASN A 45 9.77 0.17 -2.34
C ASN A 45 10.52 -0.93 -1.59
N HIS A 46 11.37 -1.68 -2.29
CA HIS A 46 12.35 -2.56 -1.66
C HIS A 46 13.72 -2.38 -2.31
N SER A 47 14.77 -2.16 -1.50
CA SER A 47 16.10 -1.81 -2.03
C SER A 47 16.92 -2.98 -2.57
N GLY A 48 16.52 -4.23 -2.28
CA GLY A 48 17.31 -5.43 -2.63
C GLY A 48 16.56 -6.55 -3.36
N ALA A 49 15.30 -6.36 -3.73
CA ALA A 49 14.47 -7.41 -4.33
C ALA A 49 13.39 -6.81 -5.25
N ASN A 50 12.92 -7.63 -6.18
CA ASN A 50 11.72 -7.32 -6.94
C ASN A 50 10.52 -7.32 -6.00
N HIS A 51 9.63 -6.35 -6.13
CA HIS A 51 8.54 -6.15 -5.18
C HIS A 51 7.31 -5.50 -5.83
N TYR A 52 6.18 -5.49 -5.12
CA TYR A 52 4.97 -4.79 -5.56
C TYR A 52 4.13 -4.26 -4.39
N ALA A 53 3.36 -3.21 -4.67
CA ALA A 53 2.34 -2.69 -3.76
C ALA A 53 1.08 -3.56 -3.80
N LYS A 54 0.47 -3.81 -2.65
CA LYS A 54 -0.80 -4.54 -2.53
C LYS A 54 -1.74 -3.83 -1.56
N ILE A 55 -2.98 -3.65 -1.98
CA ILE A 55 -4.08 -3.14 -1.16
C ILE A 55 -5.12 -4.24 -1.01
N ARG A 56 -5.58 -4.49 0.21
CA ARG A 56 -6.77 -5.30 0.48
C ARG A 56 -7.79 -4.46 1.23
N ASN A 57 -8.91 -4.20 0.59
CA ASN A 57 -10.04 -3.45 1.16
C ASN A 57 -11.34 -4.26 1.02
N GLY A 58 -12.49 -3.64 1.32
CA GLY A 58 -13.81 -4.27 1.23
C GLY A 58 -14.19 -4.75 -0.19
N ASN A 59 -13.52 -4.25 -1.24
CA ASN A 59 -13.72 -4.66 -2.62
C ASN A 59 -12.74 -5.74 -3.10
N GLY A 60 -11.93 -6.30 -2.21
CA GLY A 60 -11.00 -7.39 -2.52
C GLY A 60 -9.53 -6.98 -2.51
N VAL A 61 -8.74 -7.66 -3.32
CA VAL A 61 -7.27 -7.50 -3.39
C VAL A 61 -6.89 -6.82 -4.69
N HIS A 62 -6.04 -5.81 -4.59
CA HIS A 62 -5.56 -4.99 -5.68
C HIS A 62 -4.04 -4.98 -5.65
N VAL A 63 -3.40 -5.26 -6.79
CA VAL A 63 -1.94 -5.36 -6.89
C VAL A 63 -1.41 -4.36 -7.88
N GLY A 64 -0.39 -3.62 -7.47
CA GLY A 64 0.38 -2.75 -8.33
C GLY A 64 1.36 -3.52 -9.21
N PRO A 65 2.05 -2.83 -10.13
CA PRO A 65 3.04 -3.45 -10.99
C PRO A 65 4.22 -3.97 -10.18
N SER A 66 4.77 -5.13 -10.58
CA SER A 66 6.05 -5.62 -10.05
C SER A 66 7.19 -4.71 -10.51
N LYS A 67 8.08 -4.36 -9.58
CA LYS A 67 9.14 -3.38 -9.76
C LYS A 67 10.48 -3.89 -9.25
N PRO A 68 11.57 -3.72 -10.04
CA PRO A 68 12.89 -4.11 -9.59
C PRO A 68 13.33 -3.28 -8.37
N ALA A 69 14.38 -3.78 -7.72
CA ALA A 69 14.95 -3.16 -6.54
C ALA A 69 15.22 -1.66 -6.73
N GLY A 70 14.91 -0.86 -5.72
CA GLY A 70 15.16 0.59 -5.70
C GLY A 70 14.14 1.45 -6.45
N THR A 71 13.14 0.86 -7.10
CA THR A 71 12.05 1.61 -7.77
C THR A 71 10.73 1.49 -7.02
N TRP A 72 9.80 2.42 -7.20
CA TRP A 72 8.51 2.41 -6.50
C TRP A 72 7.43 1.68 -7.32
N SER A 73 6.73 0.76 -6.66
CA SER A 73 5.48 0.16 -7.12
C SER A 73 4.31 0.91 -6.50
N ASN A 74 3.36 1.36 -7.31
CA ASN A 74 2.27 2.22 -6.88
C ASN A 74 0.94 1.54 -7.17
N GLN A 75 0.00 1.62 -6.23
CA GLN A 75 -1.37 1.18 -6.39
C GLN A 75 -2.31 2.17 -5.71
N GLU A 76 -3.34 2.59 -6.43
CA GLU A 76 -4.41 3.46 -5.94
C GLU A 76 -5.74 2.84 -6.36
N VAL A 77 -6.69 2.75 -5.44
CA VAL A 77 -8.01 2.15 -5.69
C VAL A 77 -9.09 2.85 -4.92
N THR A 78 -10.31 2.83 -5.45
CA THR A 78 -11.50 3.29 -4.71
C THR A 78 -11.61 2.56 -3.37
N HIS A 79 -11.74 3.34 -2.31
CA HIS A 79 -11.84 2.87 -0.95
C HIS A 79 -13.11 2.06 -0.71
N SER A 80 -13.01 1.04 0.14
CA SER A 80 -14.16 0.21 0.54
C SER A 80 -13.92 -0.44 1.89
N GLY A 81 -14.95 -0.44 2.74
CA GLY A 81 -14.93 -1.05 4.07
C GLY A 81 -14.17 -0.22 5.12
N SER A 82 -14.27 -0.62 6.38
CA SER A 82 -13.62 0.07 7.51
C SER A 82 -12.23 -0.47 7.86
N TYR A 83 -11.77 -1.48 7.11
CA TYR A 83 -10.51 -2.18 7.34
C TYR A 83 -9.76 -2.29 6.02
N VAL A 84 -8.55 -1.71 5.97
CA VAL A 84 -7.70 -1.77 4.78
C VAL A 84 -6.29 -2.20 5.17
N THR A 85 -5.75 -3.18 4.44
CA THR A 85 -4.37 -3.64 4.59
C THR A 85 -3.55 -3.21 3.38
N TYR A 86 -2.41 -2.60 3.65
CA TYR A 86 -1.44 -2.13 2.67
C TYR A 86 -0.15 -2.92 2.84
N SER A 87 0.48 -3.33 1.75
CA SER A 87 1.70 -4.13 1.80
C SER A 87 2.71 -3.80 0.70
N CYS A 88 3.99 -3.94 1.04
CA CYS A 88 5.10 -4.16 0.12
C CYS A 88 5.46 -5.64 0.16
N GLU A 89 5.27 -6.36 -0.95
CA GLU A 89 5.52 -7.80 -1.10
C GLU A 89 6.80 -8.01 -1.92
N TYR A 90 7.77 -8.79 -1.44
CA TYR A 90 9.12 -8.91 -2.01
C TYR A 90 9.81 -10.26 -1.80
#